data_AF-A0A8C6Z573-F1
#
_entry.id   AF-A0A8C6Z573-F1
#
_cell.length_a   1.000
_cell.length_b   1.000
_cell.length_c   1.000
_cell.angle_alpha   90.00
_cell.angle_beta   90.00
_cell.angle_gamma   90.00
#
_symmetry.space_group_name_H-M   'P 1'
#
loop_
_entity.id
_entity.type
_entity.pdbx_description
1 polymer ?
#
loop_
_entity_poly.entity_id
_entity_poly.type
_entity_poly.pdbx_seq_one_letter_code
_entity_poly.pdbx_strand_id
1 'polypeptide(L)'
;MQTGPCYETIAECRMLQALGADAVGMSTVPEVIVARHCGLRVLGVSLITNKAVMSYSSEEKANHEEVLRISVVRAEALQKLITCFVGKLGESAKSP
;
A
#
# COMPACT_ATOMS: atom_id res chain seq x y z
N MET A 1 1.41 -8.56 -5.00
CA MET A 1 2.63 -7.74 -5.20
C MET A 1 3.13 -7.97 -6.61
N GLN A 2 3.73 -6.96 -7.22
CA GLN A 2 4.49 -7.09 -8.48
C GLN A 2 5.97 -6.82 -8.19
N THR A 3 6.89 -7.39 -8.96
CA THR A 3 8.33 -7.30 -8.65
C THR A 3 8.95 -5.91 -8.91
N GLY A 4 8.32 -5.07 -9.75
CA GLY A 4 8.91 -3.80 -10.18
C GLY A 4 10.18 -3.96 -11.03
N PRO A 5 10.92 -2.88 -11.35
CA PRO A 5 10.70 -1.48 -10.96
C PRO A 5 9.74 -0.72 -11.88
N CYS A 6 9.37 -1.31 -13.01
CA CYS A 6 8.42 -0.70 -13.95
C CYS A 6 6.99 -0.76 -13.38
N TYR A 7 6.23 0.31 -13.61
CA TYR A 7 4.79 0.32 -13.37
C TYR A 7 4.05 -0.62 -14.32
N GLU A 8 2.84 -0.97 -13.90
CA GLU A 8 1.96 -1.87 -14.60
C GLU A 8 1.46 -1.27 -15.92
N THR A 9 1.38 -2.12 -16.94
CA THR A 9 0.63 -1.83 -18.16
C THR A 9 -0.87 -1.89 -17.90
N ILE A 10 -1.67 -1.28 -18.79
CA ILE A 10 -3.14 -1.33 -18.70
C ILE A 10 -3.67 -2.78 -18.68
N ALA A 11 -3.02 -3.69 -19.43
CA ALA A 11 -3.41 -5.09 -19.45
C ALA A 11 -3.13 -5.77 -18.11
N GLU A 12 -1.98 -5.51 -17.49
CA GLU A 12 -1.64 -6.02 -16.15
C GLU A 12 -2.56 -5.45 -15.08
N CYS A 13 -2.86 -4.15 -15.11
CA CYS A 13 -3.82 -3.53 -14.18
C CYS A 13 -5.22 -4.18 -14.28
N ARG A 14 -5.71 -4.42 -15.50
CA ARG A 14 -6.99 -5.11 -15.73
C ARG A 14 -6.95 -6.55 -15.24
N MET A 15 -5.86 -7.27 -15.48
CA MET A 15 -5.67 -8.63 -14.98
C MET A 15 -5.71 -8.63 -13.45
N LEU A 16 -4.96 -7.75 -12.79
CA LEU A 16 -4.93 -7.65 -11.33
C LEU A 16 -6.30 -7.30 -10.74
N GLN A 17 -7.03 -6.37 -11.35
CA GLN A 17 -8.40 -6.05 -10.94
C GLN A 17 -9.32 -7.26 -11.11
N ALA A 18 -9.23 -7.99 -12.22
CA ALA A 18 -10.03 -9.20 -12.45
C ALA A 18 -9.70 -10.32 -11.45
N LEU A 19 -8.47 -10.36 -10.95
CA LEU A 19 -8.04 -11.25 -9.87
C LEU A 19 -8.45 -10.76 -8.47
N GLY A 20 -9.13 -9.60 -8.37
CA GLY A 20 -9.66 -9.06 -7.12
C GLY A 20 -8.69 -8.18 -6.33
N ALA A 21 -7.62 -7.66 -6.95
CA ALA A 21 -6.72 -6.72 -6.29
C ALA A 21 -7.31 -5.30 -6.26
N ASP A 22 -7.45 -4.72 -5.07
CA ASP A 22 -7.86 -3.32 -4.87
C ASP A 22 -6.68 -2.34 -4.90
N ALA A 23 -5.47 -2.82 -4.60
CA ALA A 23 -4.24 -2.05 -4.60
C ALA A 23 -3.07 -2.92 -5.09
N VAL A 24 -2.14 -2.29 -5.82
CA VAL A 24 -0.90 -2.91 -6.28
C VAL A 24 0.29 -2.15 -5.72
N GLY A 25 1.34 -2.89 -5.40
CA GLY A 25 2.60 -2.37 -4.89
C GLY A 25 3.70 -3.40 -5.07
N MET A 26 4.94 -2.94 -4.83
CA MET A 26 6.15 -3.70 -5.13
C MET A 26 6.85 -4.30 -3.89
N SER A 27 6.22 -4.23 -2.72
CA SER A 27 6.79 -4.62 -1.44
C SER A 27 5.77 -5.30 -0.50
N THR A 28 6.07 -5.33 0.79
CA THR A 28 5.20 -5.76 1.91
C THR A 28 4.93 -7.27 1.99
N VAL A 29 4.50 -7.92 0.91
CA VAL A 29 4.12 -9.36 0.96
C VAL A 29 5.24 -10.26 1.51
N PRO A 30 6.52 -10.14 1.11
CA PRO A 30 7.57 -10.99 1.64
C PRO A 30 7.81 -10.78 3.14
N GLU A 31 7.77 -9.52 3.60
CA GLU A 31 7.93 -9.15 5.01
C GLU A 31 6.80 -9.73 5.87
N VAL A 32 5.55 -9.64 5.38
CA VAL A 32 4.38 -10.17 6.07
C VAL A 32 4.45 -11.69 6.20
N ILE A 33 4.87 -12.40 5.14
CA ILE A 33 5.03 -13.85 5.16
C ILE A 33 6.02 -14.25 6.25
N VAL A 34 7.19 -13.62 6.30
CA VAL A 34 8.21 -13.90 7.33
C VAL A 34 7.72 -13.56 8.73
N ALA A 35 7.07 -12.40 8.92
CA ALA A 35 6.53 -12.00 10.22
C ALA A 35 5.47 -13.00 10.74
N ARG A 36 4.57 -13.45 9.87
CA ARG A 36 3.55 -14.46 10.21
C ARG A 36 4.15 -15.82 10.48
N HIS A 37 5.17 -16.23 9.73
CA HIS A 37 5.93 -17.46 10.00
C HIS A 37 6.55 -17.44 11.41
N CYS A 38 7.02 -16.28 11.87
CA CYS A 38 7.53 -16.08 13.23
C CYS A 38 6.44 -15.88 14.31
N GLY A 39 5.16 -16.05 13.97
CA GLY A 39 4.05 -15.91 14.94
C GLY A 39 3.68 -14.46 15.30
N LEU A 40 4.20 -13.46 14.60
CA LEU A 40 3.89 -12.06 14.87
C LEU A 40 2.48 -11.69 14.42
N ARG A 41 1.83 -10.79 15.16
CA ARG A 41 0.61 -10.10 14.69
C ARG A 41 1.03 -9.00 13.73
N VAL A 42 0.33 -8.90 12.60
CA VAL A 42 0.68 -7.98 11.52
C VAL A 42 -0.52 -7.10 11.19
N LEU A 43 -0.30 -5.79 11.08
CA LEU A 43 -1.21 -4.83 10.46
C LEU A 43 -0.52 -4.29 9.20
N GLY A 44 -1.20 -4.34 8.05
CA GLY A 44 -0.76 -3.71 6.81
C GLY A 44 -1.53 -2.41 6.56
N VAL A 45 -0.83 -1.36 6.12
CA VAL A 45 -1.42 -0.09 5.70
C VAL A 45 -0.80 0.32 4.37
N SER A 46 -1.64 0.60 3.38
CA SER A 46 -1.21 1.09 2.08
C SER A 46 -1.73 2.51 1.87
N LEU A 47 -0.82 3.43 1.53
CA LEU A 47 -1.20 4.78 1.09
C LEU A 47 -1.40 4.75 -0.42
N ILE A 48 -2.62 5.03 -0.89
CA ILE A 48 -2.90 5.14 -2.32
C ILE A 48 -2.30 6.44 -2.84
N THR A 49 -1.17 6.35 -3.54
CA THR A 49 -0.41 7.50 -4.06
C THR A 49 -0.84 7.93 -5.44
N ASN A 50 -1.41 7.01 -6.22
CA ASN A 50 -1.89 7.24 -7.58
C ASN A 50 -3.03 6.26 -7.88
N LYS A 51 -3.82 6.57 -8.92
CA LYS A 51 -4.80 5.63 -9.47
C LYS A 51 -4.15 4.84 -10.59
N ALA A 52 -4.45 3.55 -10.69
CA ALA A 52 -3.99 2.72 -11.81
C ALA A 52 -4.65 3.19 -13.12
N VAL A 53 -3.86 3.26 -14.20
CA VAL A 53 -4.36 3.62 -15.52
C VAL A 53 -5.04 2.40 -16.15
N MET A 54 -6.35 2.48 -16.39
CA MET A 54 -7.18 1.34 -16.82
C MET A 54 -7.73 1.47 -18.25
N SER A 55 -7.50 2.60 -18.91
CA SER A 55 -8.02 2.91 -20.23
C SER A 55 -6.90 3.30 -21.19
N TYR A 56 -6.90 2.72 -22.39
CA TYR A 56 -5.97 3.08 -23.47
C TYR A 56 -6.25 4.46 -24.06
N SER A 57 -7.43 5.04 -23.80
CA SER A 57 -7.77 6.40 -24.19
C SER A 57 -7.34 7.45 -23.16
N SER A 58 -6.78 7.03 -22.03
CA SER A 58 -6.23 7.97 -21.03
C SER A 58 -4.84 8.43 -21.45
N GLU A 59 -4.57 9.72 -21.31
CA GLU A 59 -3.22 10.28 -21.46
C GLU A 59 -2.40 10.23 -20.15
N GLU A 60 -3.04 9.87 -19.04
CA GLU A 60 -2.37 9.74 -17.74
C GLU A 60 -1.36 8.60 -17.75
N LYS A 61 -0.20 8.82 -17.15
CA LYS A 61 0.85 7.82 -16.97
C LYS A 61 1.25 7.76 -15.51
N ALA A 62 1.53 6.56 -15.02
CA ALA A 62 2.13 6.39 -13.70
C ALA A 62 3.47 7.11 -13.66
N ASN A 63 3.65 7.98 -12.66
CA ASN A 63 4.79 8.86 -12.51
C ASN A 63 5.33 8.73 -11.08
N HIS A 64 6.63 8.44 -10.96
CA HIS A 64 7.25 8.23 -9.65
C HIS A 64 7.41 9.51 -8.84
N GLU A 65 7.69 10.64 -9.48
CA GLU A 65 7.75 11.95 -8.85
C GLU A 65 6.40 12.35 -8.24
N GLU A 66 5.29 12.03 -8.91
CA GLU A 66 3.95 12.26 -8.36
C GLU A 66 3.71 11.41 -7.10
N VAL A 67 4.09 10.13 -7.14
CA VAL A 67 3.98 9.22 -6.00
C VAL A 67 4.72 9.78 -4.78
N LEU A 68 5.97 10.24 -4.98
CA LEU A 68 6.78 10.86 -3.92
C LEU A 68 6.15 12.15 -3.38
N ARG A 69 5.60 12.98 -4.26
CA ARG A 69 4.92 14.21 -3.85
C ARG A 69 3.70 13.91 -2.98
N ILE A 70 2.86 12.95 -3.39
CA ILE A 70 1.67 12.57 -2.62
C ILE A 70 2.05 11.94 -1.28
N SER A 71 3.12 11.14 -1.23
CA SER A 71 3.58 10.56 0.04
C SER A 71 4.00 11.64 1.04
N VAL A 72 4.67 12.70 0.59
CA VAL A 72 5.04 13.84 1.45
C VAL A 72 3.80 14.58 1.93
N VAL A 73 2.87 14.90 1.02
CA VAL A 73 1.63 15.62 1.35
C VAL A 73 0.76 14.88 2.37
N ARG A 74 0.79 13.54 2.35
CA ARG A 74 -0.02 12.69 3.23
C ARG A 74 0.72 12.16 4.46
N ALA A 75 2.01 12.48 4.60
CA ALA A 75 2.85 11.98 5.68
C ALA A 75 2.27 12.28 7.07
N GLU A 76 1.80 13.51 7.31
CA GLU A 76 1.25 13.91 8.61
C GLU A 76 -0.05 13.14 8.95
N ALA A 77 -0.91 12.90 7.97
CA ALA A 77 -2.15 12.15 8.16
C ALA A 77 -1.84 10.67 8.50
N LEU A 78 -0.90 10.06 7.79
CA LEU A 78 -0.45 8.70 8.07
C LEU A 78 0.21 8.61 9.45
N GLN A 79 1.06 9.57 9.81
CA GLN A 79 1.70 9.62 11.13
C GLN A 79 0.67 9.70 12.26
N LYS A 80 -0.36 10.57 12.12
CA LYS A 80 -1.45 10.68 13.09
C LYS A 80 -2.19 9.35 13.25
N LEU A 81 -2.53 8.70 12.14
CA LEU A 81 -3.20 7.39 12.16
C LEU A 81 -2.39 6.34 12.91
N ILE A 82 -1.10 6.19 12.58
CA ILE A 82 -0.23 5.20 13.21
C ILE A 82 -0.02 5.51 14.69
N THR A 83 0.20 6.78 15.04
CA THR A 83 0.36 7.21 16.45
C THR A 83 -0.88 6.87 17.27
N CYS A 84 -2.07 7.19 16.77
CA CYS A 84 -3.33 6.86 17.44
C CYS A 84 -3.52 5.34 17.56
N PHE A 85 -3.19 4.58 16.52
CA PHE A 85 -3.31 3.13 16.53
C PHE A 85 -2.39 2.49 17.58
N VAL A 86 -1.11 2.87 17.62
CA VAL A 86 -0.14 2.38 18.60
C VAL A 86 -0.54 2.77 20.03
N GLY A 87 -1.04 3.99 20.24
CA GLY A 87 -1.56 4.42 21.54
C GLY A 87 -2.67 3.51 22.06
N LYS A 88 -3.66 3.20 21.23
CA LYS A 88 -4.76 2.29 21.57
C LYS A 88 -4.31 0.85 21.83
N LEU A 89 -3.29 0.37 21.11
CA LEU A 89 -2.72 -0.95 21.38
C LEU A 89 -2.07 -1.02 22.78
N GLY A 90 -1.41 0.05 23.21
CA GLY A 90 -0.81 0.14 24.55
C GLY A 90 -1.82 0.16 25.68
N GLU A 91 -3.00 0.75 25.46
CA GLU A 91 -4.12 0.75 26.42
C GLU A 91 -4.77 -0.64 26.51
N SER A 92 -5.01 -1.31 25.37
CA SER A 92 -5.58 -2.66 25.33
C SER A 92 -4.66 -3.73 25.92
N ALA A 93 -3.35 -3.51 26.01
CA ALA A 93 -2.40 -4.42 26.64
C ALA A 93 -2.34 -4.29 28.17
N LYS A 94 -2.96 -3.26 28.74
CA LYS A 94 -2.99 -2.97 30.19
C LYS A 94 -4.30 -3.43 30.87
N SER A 95 -5.30 -3.87 30.11
CA SER A 95 -6.48 -4.54 30.66
C SER A 95 -6.11 -5.99 31.03
N PRO A 96 -6.40 -6.45 32.26
CA PRO A 96 -6.08 -7.81 32.72
C PRO A 96 -6.82 -8.90 31.95
#